data_AF-A0A0J7NB82-F1
#
_entry.id   AF-A0A0J7NB82-F1
#
_cell.length_a   1.000
_cell.length_b   1.000
_cell.length_c   1.000
_cell.angle_alpha   90.00
_cell.angle_beta   90.00
_cell.angle_gamma   90.00
#
_symmetry.space_group_name_H-M   'P 1'
#
loop_
_entity.id
_entity.type
_entity.pdbx_description
1 polymer ?
#
loop_
_entity_poly.entity_id
_entity_poly.type
_entity_poly.pdbx_seq_one_letter_code
_entity_poly.pdbx_strand_id
1 'polypeptide(L)'
;MLIYFSTLIFVSPICALIGFDCGGQHLNITFVSLLDVGECNLNYRKPNISNVCVQLLQLSDYNHAKAIQCKVEISRSIYYCGMHSHVSVDHNGKADYIHETGYTLCLRKFQDKTFSLGAGNVIHGLKANQTSFHSLTLAGRISNDGSCKGTQYSDPYGTLDEVVIQAVVKISLRTSHAPVQLNSGKIILKSGTVCVLSESFCLDSDDGYTYWKPIPTSSCNFHQYDVFYEGSATKITDDSINPSAPVIYSLTTQDATFALTKTKEQPLCGYTLLRTEHPKLFILETKKGDTFANRGIILVDNLDIFAGIYSEQDIQKLRDHIMFPAEKPALLNTIARGLSGHPIDTDAVSVYNLLDEASLNKITENAVSRIWNGFVTFGSATAGLFGILIIVRIVKIIIDASIHGYALHSAYGWSMHLLGAIWSSLTHLLLHLARGPVNRNNDDEGYDSSPPNAKEESSAPSTESPATDDFSKTNENARSNIEPATIEIIPYINRYQILRDIEQITTKTS
;
A
#
# COMPACT_ATOMS: atom_id res chain seq x y z
N MET A 1 -57.76 36.50 38.89
CA MET A 1 -56.30 36.65 38.68
C MET A 1 -55.74 35.33 38.17
N LEU A 2 -55.83 35.05 36.86
CA LEU A 2 -55.48 33.72 36.31
C LEU A 2 -55.06 33.70 34.82
N ILE A 3 -54.94 34.87 34.18
CA ILE A 3 -54.65 34.99 32.74
C ILE A 3 -53.18 35.41 32.48
N TYR A 4 -52.53 36.08 33.45
CA TYR A 4 -51.19 36.64 33.30
C TYR A 4 -50.03 35.62 33.33
N PHE A 5 -50.30 34.35 33.61
CA PHE A 5 -49.26 33.29 33.71
C PHE A 5 -49.12 32.45 32.43
N SER A 6 -50.05 32.56 31.47
CA SER A 6 -50.07 31.71 30.27
C SER A 6 -49.33 32.32 29.05
N THR A 7 -48.87 33.57 29.14
CA THR A 7 -48.26 34.32 28.03
C THR A 7 -46.72 34.30 28.03
N LEU A 8 -46.08 33.64 29.00
CA LEU A 8 -44.62 33.63 29.19
C LEU A 8 -43.90 32.39 28.60
N ILE A 9 -44.63 31.52 27.88
CA ILE A 9 -44.12 30.23 27.37
C ILE A 9 -43.78 30.28 25.86
N PHE A 10 -44.14 31.35 25.14
CA PHE A 10 -43.84 31.54 23.71
C PHE A 10 -42.69 32.52 23.44
N VAL A 11 -41.60 32.41 24.21
CA VAL A 11 -40.30 32.98 23.80
C VAL A 11 -39.55 31.89 23.03
N SER A 12 -39.52 31.99 21.70
CA SER A 12 -38.70 31.09 20.88
C SER A 12 -37.23 31.30 21.20
N PRO A 13 -36.45 30.25 21.52
CA PRO A 13 -35.02 30.39 21.79
C PRO A 13 -34.31 30.88 20.52
N ILE A 14 -33.70 32.07 20.59
CA ILE A 14 -32.84 32.57 19.52
C ILE A 14 -31.51 31.81 19.62
N CYS A 15 -31.45 30.67 18.92
CA CYS A 15 -30.26 29.82 18.87
C CYS A 15 -29.15 30.48 18.03
N ALA A 16 -28.36 31.34 18.66
CA ALA A 16 -27.07 31.77 18.11
C ALA A 16 -26.10 30.56 18.07
N LEU A 17 -25.45 30.34 16.93
CA LEU A 17 -24.43 29.31 16.79
C LEU A 17 -23.11 29.84 17.38
N ILE A 18 -22.63 29.23 18.46
CA ILE A 18 -21.35 29.60 19.10
C ILE A 18 -20.34 28.49 18.84
N GLY A 19 -19.35 28.78 18.00
CA GLY A 19 -18.17 27.93 17.82
C GLY A 19 -17.06 28.34 18.78
N PHE A 20 -16.41 27.37 19.41
CA PHE A 20 -15.23 27.57 20.24
C PHE A 20 -14.01 26.94 19.57
N ASP A 21 -12.93 27.71 19.40
CA ASP A 21 -11.62 27.14 19.09
C ASP A 21 -10.96 26.66 20.39
N CYS A 22 -10.87 25.34 20.55
CA CYS A 22 -10.28 24.70 21.72
C CYS A 22 -8.74 24.56 21.63
N GLY A 23 -8.09 25.08 20.58
CA GLY A 23 -6.64 24.95 20.36
C GLY A 23 -5.78 26.03 21.03
N GLY A 24 -6.36 27.14 21.49
CA GLY A 24 -5.63 28.32 21.99
C GLY A 24 -5.71 28.54 23.50
N GLN A 25 -4.67 29.14 24.09
CA GLN A 25 -4.68 29.61 25.49
C GLN A 25 -5.53 30.88 25.73
N HIS A 26 -6.10 31.46 24.66
CA HIS A 26 -6.99 32.61 24.72
C HIS A 26 -8.28 32.35 23.94
N LEU A 27 -9.42 32.50 24.60
CA LEU A 27 -10.75 32.42 23.97
C LEU A 27 -11.01 33.65 23.10
N ASN A 28 -10.79 33.51 21.79
CA ASN A 28 -11.12 34.54 20.80
C ASN A 28 -12.52 34.27 20.25
N ILE A 29 -13.54 35.00 20.72
CA ILE A 29 -14.95 34.73 20.42
C ILE A 29 -15.42 35.59 19.25
N THR A 30 -15.62 34.97 18.09
CA THR A 30 -16.12 35.63 16.87
C THR A 30 -17.63 35.44 16.74
N PHE A 31 -18.40 36.54 16.82
CA PHE A 31 -19.85 36.50 16.59
C PHE A 31 -20.17 36.69 15.11
N VAL A 32 -20.93 35.76 14.52
CA VAL A 32 -21.39 35.82 13.12
C VAL A 32 -22.89 36.04 13.09
N SER A 33 -23.33 37.12 12.42
CA SER A 33 -24.75 37.37 12.17
C SER A 33 -25.27 36.44 11.07
N LEU A 34 -26.42 35.80 11.31
CA LEU A 34 -27.18 35.06 10.30
C LEU A 34 -28.40 35.85 9.77
N LEU A 35 -28.65 37.04 10.32
CA LEU A 35 -29.79 37.89 9.96
C LEU A 35 -29.42 38.95 8.91
N ASP A 36 -28.16 39.35 8.86
CA ASP A 36 -27.69 40.44 8.02
C ASP A 36 -26.18 40.28 7.72
N VAL A 37 -25.77 40.59 6.48
CA VAL A 37 -24.36 40.53 6.08
C VAL A 37 -23.75 41.91 6.27
N GLY A 38 -23.09 42.11 7.41
CA GLY A 38 -22.45 43.39 7.74
C GLY A 38 -21.47 43.85 6.65
N GLU A 39 -21.42 45.16 6.40
CA GLU A 39 -20.62 45.76 5.33
C GLU A 39 -19.14 45.39 5.44
N CYS A 40 -18.73 44.39 4.67
CA CYS A 40 -17.34 44.00 4.56
C CYS A 40 -16.61 45.06 3.73
N ASN A 41 -16.02 46.04 4.42
CA ASN A 41 -15.11 47.05 3.86
C ASN A 41 -13.78 46.40 3.42
N LEU A 42 -13.88 45.41 2.53
CA LEU A 42 -12.78 44.87 1.76
C LEU A 42 -12.23 46.04 0.94
N ASN A 43 -11.02 46.45 1.27
CA ASN A 43 -10.35 47.53 0.56
C ASN A 43 -9.88 46.95 -0.80
N TYR A 44 -10.77 46.97 -1.80
CA TYR A 44 -10.64 46.32 -3.11
C TYR A 44 -9.49 46.90 -3.96
N ARG A 45 -8.25 46.67 -3.52
CA ARG A 45 -7.06 46.85 -4.33
C ARG A 45 -7.16 45.91 -5.52
N LYS A 46 -7.07 46.45 -6.72
CA LYS A 46 -7.01 45.65 -7.94
C LYS A 46 -5.64 44.96 -7.96
N PRO A 47 -5.56 43.62 -7.96
CA PRO A 47 -4.28 42.96 -8.14
C PRO A 47 -3.75 43.25 -9.55
N ASN A 48 -2.43 43.25 -9.70
CA ASN A 48 -1.81 43.21 -11.01
C ASN A 48 -2.09 41.83 -11.63
N ILE A 49 -2.73 41.85 -12.79
CA ILE A 49 -3.09 40.66 -13.58
C ILE A 49 -2.29 40.71 -14.88
N SER A 50 -1.55 39.63 -15.15
CA SER A 50 -0.69 39.51 -16.34
C SER A 50 -0.81 38.12 -16.95
N ASN A 51 -0.70 38.03 -18.27
CA ASN A 51 -0.70 36.74 -18.98
C ASN A 51 0.73 36.31 -19.26
N VAL A 52 1.10 35.12 -18.80
CA VAL A 52 2.43 34.52 -18.93
C VAL A 52 2.33 33.14 -19.57
N CYS A 53 3.35 32.71 -20.30
CA CYS A 53 3.41 31.33 -20.79
C CYS A 53 4.02 30.45 -19.68
N VAL A 54 3.43 29.28 -19.43
CA VAL A 54 3.91 28.35 -18.40
C VAL A 54 3.84 26.90 -18.87
N GLN A 55 4.71 26.07 -18.29
CA GLN A 55 4.52 24.62 -18.19
C GLN A 55 4.14 24.26 -16.74
N LEU A 56 3.06 23.49 -16.57
CA LEU A 56 2.74 22.82 -15.30
C LEU A 56 3.37 21.43 -15.33
N LEU A 57 4.27 21.19 -14.37
CA LEU A 57 4.99 19.94 -14.21
C LEU A 57 4.48 19.20 -12.97
N GLN A 58 4.35 17.88 -13.05
CA GLN A 58 4.20 17.01 -11.89
C GLN A 58 5.45 16.17 -11.68
N LEU A 59 5.89 16.01 -10.43
CA LEU A 59 6.88 15.03 -10.06
C LEU A 59 6.33 13.60 -10.27
N SER A 60 7.10 12.78 -10.98
CA SER A 60 6.82 11.39 -11.34
C SER A 60 7.50 10.43 -10.35
N ASP A 61 6.72 9.57 -9.69
CA ASP A 61 7.28 8.54 -8.79
C ASP A 61 7.71 7.27 -9.57
N TYR A 62 7.08 7.02 -10.72
CA TYR A 62 7.31 5.86 -11.57
C TYR A 62 7.73 6.24 -13.00
N ASN A 63 8.51 5.34 -13.61
CA ASN A 63 8.84 5.30 -15.02
C ASN A 63 8.71 3.84 -15.51
N HIS A 64 8.98 3.55 -16.78
CA HIS A 64 8.89 2.20 -17.33
C HIS A 64 10.17 1.79 -18.08
N ALA A 65 10.80 0.71 -17.63
CA ALA A 65 11.89 0.07 -18.36
C ALA A 65 11.35 -1.02 -19.29
N LYS A 66 11.91 -1.13 -20.50
CA LYS A 66 11.70 -2.29 -21.36
C LYS A 66 12.66 -3.40 -20.96
N ALA A 67 12.11 -4.50 -20.46
CA ALA A 67 12.83 -5.71 -20.11
C ALA A 67 12.74 -6.75 -21.23
N ILE A 68 13.82 -7.53 -21.37
CA ILE A 68 13.87 -8.76 -22.16
C ILE A 68 14.18 -9.92 -21.20
N GLN A 69 13.51 -11.04 -21.37
CA GLN A 69 13.55 -12.15 -20.41
C GLN A 69 13.80 -13.45 -21.16
N CYS A 70 14.78 -14.22 -20.68
CA CYS A 70 15.28 -15.44 -21.31
C CYS A 70 15.34 -16.58 -20.29
N LYS A 71 14.36 -17.48 -20.37
CA LYS A 71 14.41 -18.76 -19.64
C LYS A 71 14.83 -19.88 -20.59
N VAL A 72 15.83 -20.65 -20.18
CA VAL A 72 16.16 -21.94 -20.79
C VAL A 72 16.16 -22.97 -19.68
N GLU A 73 15.10 -23.77 -19.61
CA GLU A 73 14.97 -24.88 -18.67
C GLU A 73 15.40 -26.16 -19.40
N ILE A 74 16.37 -26.89 -18.83
CA ILE A 74 16.90 -28.14 -19.37
C ILE A 74 16.51 -29.27 -18.42
N SER A 75 15.66 -30.18 -18.90
CA SER A 75 15.40 -31.49 -18.29
C SER A 75 16.27 -32.53 -19.01
N ARG A 76 17.33 -33.04 -18.38
CA ARG A 76 18.21 -34.05 -18.96
C ARG A 76 17.99 -35.44 -18.34
N SER A 77 18.21 -36.47 -19.14
CA SER A 77 18.27 -37.87 -18.73
C SER A 77 19.55 -38.52 -19.25
N ILE A 78 20.32 -39.11 -18.35
CA ILE A 78 21.57 -39.84 -18.61
C ILE A 78 21.27 -41.33 -18.64
N TYR A 79 21.78 -42.00 -19.67
CA TYR A 79 21.63 -43.42 -19.89
C TYR A 79 23.00 -44.05 -20.15
N TYR A 80 23.38 -45.05 -19.36
CA TYR A 80 24.55 -45.87 -19.69
C TYR A 80 24.22 -46.76 -20.88
N CYS A 81 25.09 -46.78 -21.90
CA CYS A 81 24.91 -47.56 -23.12
C CYS A 81 25.89 -48.75 -23.13
N GLY A 82 25.41 -49.90 -22.64
CA GLY A 82 26.21 -51.11 -22.53
C GLY A 82 26.37 -51.88 -23.85
N MET A 83 27.12 -52.98 -23.76
CA MET A 83 27.31 -53.94 -24.85
C MET A 83 25.95 -54.39 -25.43
N HIS A 84 25.88 -54.55 -26.75
CA HIS A 84 24.63 -54.77 -27.52
C HIS A 84 23.59 -53.64 -27.44
N SER A 85 24.01 -52.41 -27.11
CA SER A 85 23.14 -51.24 -26.97
C SER A 85 22.05 -51.37 -25.89
N HIS A 86 22.31 -52.17 -24.86
CA HIS A 86 21.45 -52.20 -23.67
C HIS A 86 21.57 -50.88 -22.90
N VAL A 87 20.43 -50.25 -22.63
CA VAL A 87 20.33 -49.00 -21.86
C VAL A 87 20.02 -49.31 -20.39
N SER A 88 20.81 -48.73 -19.47
CA SER A 88 20.52 -48.70 -18.04
C SER A 88 20.53 -47.28 -17.47
N VAL A 89 19.83 -47.08 -16.35
CA VAL A 89 19.73 -45.77 -15.66
C VAL A 89 20.99 -45.53 -14.83
N ASP A 90 21.56 -44.33 -14.93
CA ASP A 90 22.73 -43.91 -14.15
C ASP A 90 22.34 -43.26 -12.79
N HIS A 91 23.28 -43.21 -11.85
CA HIS A 91 23.10 -42.46 -10.60
C HIS A 91 23.11 -40.95 -10.89
N ASN A 92 22.20 -40.20 -10.26
CA ASN A 92 21.85 -38.83 -10.67
C ASN A 92 21.47 -38.70 -12.15
N GLY A 93 21.02 -39.79 -12.78
CA GLY A 93 20.70 -39.88 -14.20
C GLY A 93 19.47 -39.07 -14.67
N LYS A 94 18.87 -38.24 -13.81
CA LYS A 94 17.97 -37.16 -14.22
C LYS A 94 18.32 -35.88 -13.47
N ALA A 95 18.39 -34.75 -14.16
CA ALA A 95 18.47 -33.42 -13.54
C ALA A 95 17.66 -32.39 -14.33
N ASP A 96 17.02 -31.48 -13.60
CA ASP A 96 16.26 -30.34 -14.13
C ASP A 96 16.94 -29.04 -13.66
N TYR A 97 17.34 -28.16 -14.58
CA TYR A 97 18.07 -26.92 -14.24
C TYR A 97 17.83 -25.78 -15.22
N ILE A 98 18.01 -24.54 -14.76
CA ILE A 98 18.00 -23.35 -15.63
C ILE A 98 19.42 -23.14 -16.17
N HIS A 99 19.55 -23.02 -17.50
CA HIS A 99 20.82 -22.71 -18.15
C HIS A 99 21.06 -21.20 -18.19
N GLU A 100 22.13 -20.77 -17.53
CA GLU A 100 22.56 -19.38 -17.47
C GLU A 100 22.66 -18.76 -18.86
N THR A 101 21.94 -17.64 -19.07
CA THR A 101 21.92 -16.94 -20.36
C THR A 101 22.26 -15.48 -20.14
N GLY A 102 23.55 -15.16 -20.18
CA GLY A 102 24.05 -13.78 -20.10
C GLY A 102 23.44 -12.85 -21.16
N TYR A 103 23.39 -11.54 -20.87
CA TYR A 103 22.70 -10.52 -21.67
C TYR A 103 22.92 -10.61 -23.19
N THR A 104 24.17 -10.80 -23.64
CA THR A 104 24.50 -10.90 -25.07
C THR A 104 23.94 -12.15 -25.74
N LEU A 105 23.92 -13.28 -25.02
CA LEU A 105 23.29 -14.53 -25.48
C LEU A 105 21.76 -14.41 -25.47
N CYS A 106 21.18 -13.71 -24.48
CA CYS A 106 19.75 -13.41 -24.47
C CYS A 106 19.36 -12.54 -25.66
N LEU A 107 20.10 -11.46 -25.93
CA LEU A 107 19.85 -10.54 -27.04
C LEU A 107 19.97 -11.26 -28.41
N ARG A 108 20.96 -12.13 -28.60
CA ARG A 108 21.09 -12.96 -29.81
C ARG A 108 19.90 -13.90 -30.02
N LYS A 109 19.35 -14.52 -28.96
CA LYS A 109 18.12 -15.34 -29.05
C LYS A 109 16.92 -14.55 -29.61
N PHE A 110 16.85 -13.24 -29.36
CA PHE A 110 15.83 -12.34 -29.95
C PHE A 110 16.17 -11.87 -31.38
N GLN A 111 17.46 -11.64 -31.69
CA GLN A 111 17.92 -11.12 -32.99
C GLN A 111 18.05 -12.23 -34.04
N ASP A 112 18.91 -13.21 -33.77
CA ASP A 112 19.30 -14.30 -34.65
C ASP A 112 18.23 -15.41 -34.70
N LYS A 113 17.34 -15.44 -33.69
CA LYS A 113 16.27 -16.44 -33.49
C LYS A 113 16.79 -17.86 -33.34
N THR A 114 18.01 -17.99 -32.81
CA THR A 114 18.71 -19.26 -32.60
C THR A 114 19.20 -19.44 -31.17
N PHE A 115 19.50 -20.68 -30.80
CA PHE A 115 20.25 -21.03 -29.59
C PHE A 115 21.09 -22.27 -29.83
N SER A 116 22.39 -22.20 -29.53
CA SER A 116 23.33 -23.32 -29.59
C SER A 116 23.59 -23.90 -28.20
N LEU A 117 23.50 -25.22 -28.04
CA LEU A 117 23.71 -25.91 -26.75
C LEU A 117 24.72 -27.06 -26.89
N GLY A 118 26.00 -26.76 -26.64
CA GLY A 118 27.10 -27.68 -26.92
C GLY A 118 27.46 -27.76 -28.40
N ALA A 119 28.20 -28.79 -28.80
CA ALA A 119 28.65 -28.97 -30.18
C ALA A 119 27.51 -29.51 -31.07
N GLY A 120 27.22 -28.85 -32.19
CA GLY A 120 26.29 -29.33 -33.23
C GLY A 120 24.79 -29.10 -32.98
N ASN A 121 24.33 -29.05 -31.72
CA ASN A 121 22.93 -28.76 -31.40
C ASN A 121 22.63 -27.26 -31.57
N VAL A 122 22.09 -26.86 -32.73
CA VAL A 122 21.59 -25.51 -33.00
C VAL A 122 20.07 -25.54 -33.19
N ILE A 123 19.36 -24.87 -32.28
CA ILE A 123 17.92 -24.65 -32.34
C ILE A 123 17.66 -23.38 -33.15
N HIS A 124 16.69 -23.44 -34.06
CA HIS A 124 16.30 -22.33 -34.95
C HIS A 124 14.82 -21.97 -34.78
N GLY A 125 14.43 -20.77 -35.24
CA GLY A 125 13.03 -20.37 -35.34
C GLY A 125 12.41 -19.87 -34.02
N LEU A 126 13.24 -19.48 -33.05
CA LEU A 126 12.78 -18.87 -31.80
C LEU A 126 11.98 -17.58 -32.08
N LYS A 127 10.96 -17.30 -31.26
CA LYS A 127 10.12 -16.10 -31.40
C LYS A 127 9.95 -15.39 -30.06
N ALA A 128 9.92 -14.06 -30.12
CA ALA A 128 9.58 -13.24 -28.97
C ALA A 128 8.15 -13.54 -28.48
N ASN A 129 7.97 -13.53 -27.16
CA ASN A 129 6.73 -13.84 -26.45
C ASN A 129 6.18 -15.27 -26.65
N GLN A 130 7.03 -16.20 -27.08
CA GLN A 130 6.69 -17.63 -27.23
C GLN A 130 7.60 -18.52 -26.34
N THR A 131 7.05 -19.64 -25.90
CA THR A 131 7.80 -20.79 -25.37
C THR A 131 7.88 -21.88 -26.43
N SER A 132 9.05 -22.52 -26.57
CA SER A 132 9.28 -23.65 -27.49
C SER A 132 9.99 -24.79 -26.77
N PHE A 133 9.79 -26.02 -27.26
CA PHE A 133 10.31 -27.25 -26.66
C PHE A 133 11.09 -28.03 -27.72
N HIS A 134 12.30 -28.48 -27.38
CA HIS A 134 13.19 -29.18 -28.31
C HIS A 134 13.78 -30.39 -27.60
N SER A 135 13.60 -31.58 -28.17
CA SER A 135 14.26 -32.80 -27.72
C SER A 135 15.55 -32.98 -28.52
N LEU A 136 16.68 -33.20 -27.84
CA LEU A 136 18.00 -33.31 -28.45
C LEU A 136 18.91 -34.25 -27.66
N THR A 137 20.00 -34.69 -28.31
CA THR A 137 21.05 -35.50 -27.67
C THR A 137 22.23 -34.60 -27.33
N LEU A 138 22.57 -34.44 -26.05
CA LEU A 138 23.70 -33.63 -25.58
C LEU A 138 25.04 -34.36 -25.73
N ALA A 139 25.03 -35.68 -25.57
CA ALA A 139 26.20 -36.53 -25.62
C ALA A 139 25.83 -37.95 -26.06
N GLY A 140 26.75 -38.63 -26.75
CA GLY A 140 26.54 -39.96 -27.31
C GLY A 140 25.70 -39.92 -28.59
N ARG A 141 25.24 -41.09 -29.04
CA ARG A 141 24.35 -41.22 -30.22
C ARG A 141 23.27 -42.25 -29.97
N ILE A 142 22.06 -41.93 -30.43
CA ILE A 142 20.98 -42.89 -30.65
C ILE A 142 20.67 -42.89 -32.15
N SER A 143 20.51 -44.07 -32.74
CA SER A 143 20.13 -44.24 -34.14
C SER A 143 18.67 -44.72 -34.26
N ASN A 144 18.07 -44.53 -35.42
CA ASN A 144 16.64 -44.82 -35.65
C ASN A 144 16.27 -46.32 -35.57
N ASP A 145 17.25 -47.21 -35.53
CA ASP A 145 17.13 -48.65 -35.31
C ASP A 145 17.10 -49.03 -33.81
N GLY A 146 17.21 -48.04 -32.92
CA GLY A 146 17.31 -48.24 -31.47
C GLY A 146 18.73 -48.50 -30.97
N SER A 147 19.74 -48.58 -31.85
CA SER A 147 21.13 -48.72 -31.42
C SER A 147 21.62 -47.45 -30.73
N CYS A 148 22.27 -47.61 -29.58
CA CYS A 148 22.97 -46.55 -28.88
C CYS A 148 24.48 -46.73 -29.02
N LYS A 149 25.21 -45.61 -28.97
CA LYS A 149 26.65 -45.58 -28.72
C LYS A 149 26.96 -44.52 -27.67
N GLY A 150 27.62 -44.94 -26.59
CA GLY A 150 28.05 -44.06 -25.52
C GLY A 150 29.21 -43.12 -25.91
N THR A 151 29.52 -42.22 -24.98
CA THR A 151 30.71 -41.37 -24.97
C THR A 151 31.06 -41.03 -23.54
N GLN A 152 32.28 -40.55 -23.31
CA GLN A 152 32.61 -39.80 -22.10
C GLN A 152 31.85 -38.46 -22.09
N TYR A 153 31.34 -38.06 -20.93
CA TYR A 153 30.72 -36.76 -20.68
C TYR A 153 31.04 -36.28 -19.27
N SER A 154 31.24 -34.97 -19.10
CA SER A 154 31.54 -34.33 -17.80
C SER A 154 30.62 -33.16 -17.54
N ASP A 155 30.19 -33.03 -16.28
CA ASP A 155 29.38 -31.93 -15.76
C ASP A 155 29.76 -31.62 -14.28
N PRO A 156 29.15 -30.62 -13.62
CA PRO A 156 29.51 -30.26 -12.23
C PRO A 156 29.30 -31.34 -11.17
N TYR A 157 28.62 -32.44 -11.50
CA TYR A 157 28.38 -33.59 -10.61
C TYR A 157 29.34 -34.77 -10.87
N GLY A 158 30.09 -34.77 -11.98
CA GLY A 158 31.11 -35.78 -12.25
C GLY A 158 31.44 -35.99 -13.74
N THR A 159 32.30 -36.98 -14.00
CA THR A 159 32.55 -37.53 -15.34
C THR A 159 31.96 -38.94 -15.40
N LEU A 160 31.26 -39.25 -16.48
CA LEU A 160 30.64 -40.55 -16.76
C LEU A 160 31.11 -41.06 -18.13
N ASP A 161 31.32 -42.37 -18.23
CA ASP A 161 31.83 -43.05 -19.43
C ASP A 161 30.77 -43.96 -20.07
N GLU A 162 30.84 -44.11 -21.40
CA GLU A 162 29.86 -44.83 -22.23
C GLU A 162 28.39 -44.39 -22.02
N VAL A 163 28.17 -43.11 -21.70
CA VAL A 163 26.82 -42.55 -21.52
C VAL A 163 26.26 -41.91 -22.79
N VAL A 164 24.93 -41.90 -22.87
CA VAL A 164 24.12 -41.18 -23.84
C VAL A 164 23.15 -40.28 -23.09
N ILE A 165 23.08 -39.00 -23.47
CA ILE A 165 22.31 -37.99 -22.74
C ILE A 165 21.25 -37.38 -23.64
N GLN A 166 19.99 -37.68 -23.33
CA GLN A 166 18.85 -36.98 -23.91
C GLN A 166 18.54 -35.73 -23.08
N ALA A 167 18.08 -34.67 -23.72
CA ALA A 167 17.56 -33.49 -23.03
C ALA A 167 16.35 -32.89 -23.73
N VAL A 168 15.36 -32.51 -22.92
CA VAL A 168 14.24 -31.66 -23.33
C VAL A 168 14.57 -30.24 -22.90
N VAL A 169 14.76 -29.36 -23.88
CA VAL A 169 15.10 -27.96 -23.68
C VAL A 169 13.86 -27.10 -23.94
N LYS A 170 13.37 -26.46 -22.88
CA LYS A 170 12.23 -25.53 -22.90
C LYS A 170 12.77 -24.10 -22.89
N ILE A 171 12.55 -23.38 -23.99
CA ILE A 171 13.06 -22.03 -24.22
C ILE A 171 11.89 -21.05 -24.22
N SER A 172 11.87 -20.14 -23.27
CA SER A 172 10.89 -19.04 -23.17
C SER A 172 11.60 -17.70 -23.40
N LEU A 173 11.10 -16.92 -24.36
CA LEU A 173 11.56 -15.56 -24.62
C LEU A 173 10.40 -14.58 -24.39
N ARG A 174 10.51 -13.64 -23.44
CA ARG A 174 9.51 -12.58 -23.24
C ARG A 174 10.08 -11.18 -23.40
N THR A 175 9.21 -10.27 -23.82
CA THR A 175 9.47 -8.82 -23.76
C THR A 175 8.39 -8.19 -22.89
N SER A 176 8.78 -7.50 -21.83
CA SER A 176 7.86 -6.81 -20.92
C SER A 176 8.22 -5.34 -20.82
N HIS A 177 7.22 -4.51 -20.52
CA HIS A 177 7.44 -3.20 -19.93
C HIS A 177 7.15 -3.36 -18.44
N ALA A 178 8.10 -2.94 -17.62
CA ALA A 178 8.10 -3.15 -16.17
C ALA A 178 8.19 -1.77 -15.48
N PRO A 179 7.32 -1.48 -14.50
CA PRO A 179 7.37 -0.22 -13.78
C PRO A 179 8.65 -0.13 -12.93
N VAL A 180 9.17 1.09 -12.85
CA VAL A 180 10.40 1.44 -12.16
C VAL A 180 10.09 2.56 -11.18
N GLN A 181 10.23 2.29 -9.88
CA GLN A 181 10.08 3.28 -8.82
C GLN A 181 11.36 4.12 -8.74
N LEU A 182 11.27 5.38 -9.16
CA LEU A 182 12.43 6.27 -9.34
C LEU A 182 13.08 6.62 -8.01
N ASN A 183 12.28 6.89 -6.98
CA ASN A 183 12.76 7.30 -5.65
C ASN A 183 13.56 6.21 -4.91
N SER A 184 13.32 4.93 -5.22
CA SER A 184 14.00 3.80 -4.58
C SER A 184 15.03 3.11 -5.47
N GLY A 185 15.11 3.47 -6.75
CA GLY A 185 15.94 2.79 -7.74
C GLY A 185 15.57 1.32 -7.95
N LYS A 186 14.28 0.97 -7.93
CA LYS A 186 13.79 -0.42 -8.05
C LYS A 186 12.94 -0.64 -9.30
N ILE A 187 13.09 -1.80 -9.92
CA ILE A 187 12.22 -2.29 -11.00
C ILE A 187 11.34 -3.44 -10.47
N ILE A 188 10.07 -3.48 -10.87
CA ILE A 188 9.10 -4.50 -10.45
C ILE A 188 8.70 -5.32 -11.69
N LEU A 189 8.99 -6.62 -11.67
CA LEU A 189 8.67 -7.55 -12.75
C LEU A 189 7.23 -8.06 -12.64
N LYS A 190 6.70 -8.66 -13.72
CA LYS A 190 5.29 -9.13 -13.79
C LYS A 190 4.95 -10.25 -12.81
N SER A 191 5.95 -10.99 -12.36
CA SER A 191 5.90 -11.99 -11.27
C SER A 191 5.70 -11.37 -9.88
N GLY A 192 5.90 -10.05 -9.74
CA GLY A 192 6.07 -9.37 -8.45
C GLY A 192 7.52 -9.32 -7.96
N THR A 193 8.49 -9.92 -8.67
CA THR A 193 9.91 -9.86 -8.30
C THR A 193 10.42 -8.42 -8.35
N VAL A 194 11.02 -7.93 -7.26
CA VAL A 194 11.54 -6.57 -7.13
C VAL A 194 13.07 -6.58 -7.18
N CYS A 195 13.65 -5.89 -8.15
CA CYS A 195 15.10 -5.91 -8.43
C CYS A 195 15.71 -4.50 -8.37
N VAL A 196 17.04 -4.41 -8.23
CA VAL A 196 17.76 -3.12 -8.16
C VAL A 196 18.03 -2.61 -9.58
N LEU A 197 17.51 -1.43 -9.92
CA LEU A 197 17.51 -0.89 -11.29
C LEU A 197 18.92 -0.75 -11.91
N SER A 198 19.92 -0.39 -11.09
CA SER A 198 21.30 -0.14 -11.54
C SER A 198 22.02 -1.42 -11.98
N GLU A 199 21.64 -2.59 -11.46
CA GLU A 199 22.26 -3.88 -11.81
C GLU A 199 21.98 -4.29 -13.27
N SER A 200 20.94 -3.72 -13.90
CA SER A 200 20.53 -3.99 -15.29
C SER A 200 20.15 -5.46 -15.59
N PHE A 201 20.08 -6.28 -14.54
CA PHE A 201 19.84 -7.72 -14.56
C PHE A 201 19.07 -8.15 -13.31
N CYS A 202 18.24 -9.18 -13.42
CA CYS A 202 17.64 -9.91 -12.32
C CYS A 202 17.34 -11.36 -12.73
N LEU A 203 17.35 -12.30 -11.78
CA LEU A 203 16.79 -13.63 -11.99
C LEU A 203 15.33 -13.65 -11.53
N ASP A 204 14.42 -13.83 -12.47
CA ASP A 204 12.98 -13.95 -12.24
C ASP A 204 12.58 -15.43 -12.11
N SER A 205 11.66 -15.76 -11.19
CA SER A 205 11.19 -17.14 -10.97
C SER A 205 10.47 -17.72 -12.18
N ASP A 206 9.72 -16.89 -12.90
CA ASP A 206 8.70 -17.32 -13.86
C ASP A 206 9.27 -17.30 -15.27
N ASP A 207 9.89 -16.17 -15.66
CA ASP A 207 10.46 -15.88 -16.98
C ASP A 207 12.00 -15.86 -17.03
N GLY A 208 12.69 -16.11 -15.91
CA GLY A 208 14.13 -16.38 -15.87
C GLY A 208 15.05 -15.16 -15.95
N TYR A 209 16.17 -15.30 -16.68
CA TYR A 209 17.20 -14.27 -16.76
C TYR A 209 16.65 -13.01 -17.44
N THR A 210 16.43 -11.97 -16.65
CA THR A 210 15.72 -10.75 -17.04
C THR A 210 16.70 -9.58 -17.10
N TYR A 211 16.73 -8.87 -18.23
CA TYR A 211 17.64 -7.76 -18.49
C TYR A 211 16.89 -6.53 -18.97
N TRP A 212 17.37 -5.34 -18.60
CA TRP A 212 16.87 -4.06 -19.09
C TRP A 212 18.04 -3.12 -19.39
N LYS A 213 17.77 -2.01 -20.07
CA LYS A 213 18.76 -0.93 -20.22
C LYS A 213 18.66 0.03 -19.01
N PRO A 214 19.77 0.57 -18.51
CA PRO A 214 19.73 1.69 -17.56
C PRO A 214 18.84 2.83 -18.08
N ILE A 215 18.04 3.43 -17.19
CA ILE A 215 17.34 4.68 -17.50
C ILE A 215 18.41 5.78 -17.62
N PRO A 216 18.37 6.66 -18.64
CA PRO A 216 19.34 7.75 -18.77
C PRO A 216 19.32 8.69 -17.56
N THR A 217 20.40 8.67 -16.77
CA THR A 217 20.61 9.62 -15.67
C THR A 217 21.04 10.97 -16.24
N SER A 218 20.08 11.83 -16.58
CA SER A 218 20.35 13.24 -16.85
C SER A 218 20.65 13.96 -15.53
N SER A 219 21.65 14.84 -15.48
CA SER A 219 22.08 15.56 -14.25
C SER A 219 20.99 16.42 -13.60
N CYS A 220 19.87 16.62 -14.30
CA CYS A 220 18.72 17.42 -13.93
C CYS A 220 17.47 16.57 -13.64
N ASN A 221 17.55 15.25 -13.85
CA ASN A 221 16.45 14.29 -13.80
C ASN A 221 15.18 14.76 -14.53
N PHE A 222 15.30 15.29 -15.76
CA PHE A 222 14.13 15.76 -16.53
C PHE A 222 13.05 14.68 -16.71
N HIS A 223 13.43 13.40 -16.68
CA HIS A 223 12.53 12.23 -16.71
C HIS A 223 11.73 11.98 -15.41
N GLN A 224 11.85 12.84 -14.40
CA GLN A 224 11.03 12.88 -13.19
C GLN A 224 9.91 13.93 -13.27
N TYR A 225 9.73 14.63 -14.41
CA TYR A 225 8.76 15.72 -14.55
C TYR A 225 7.82 15.50 -15.74
N ASP A 226 6.61 15.02 -15.45
CA ASP A 226 5.52 14.88 -16.42
C ASP A 226 4.84 16.25 -16.67
N VAL A 227 4.64 16.65 -17.93
CA VAL A 227 4.03 17.95 -18.29
C VAL A 227 2.52 17.83 -18.39
N PHE A 228 1.77 18.30 -17.39
CA PHE A 228 0.30 18.32 -17.45
C PHE A 228 -0.24 19.33 -18.45
N TYR A 229 0.23 20.57 -18.36
CA TYR A 229 -0.27 21.70 -19.14
C TYR A 229 0.89 22.52 -19.71
N GLU A 230 0.70 23.03 -20.92
CA GLU A 230 1.57 24.01 -21.55
C GLU A 230 0.69 25.04 -22.26
N GLY A 231 0.89 26.33 -21.98
CA GLY A 231 0.05 27.39 -22.53
C GLY A 231 0.12 28.70 -21.75
N SER A 232 -0.93 29.52 -21.89
CA SER A 232 -1.02 30.83 -21.21
C SER A 232 -1.75 30.71 -19.88
N ALA A 233 -1.11 31.16 -18.81
CA ALA A 233 -1.69 31.30 -17.47
C ALA A 233 -1.87 32.78 -17.10
N THR A 234 -2.90 33.05 -16.30
CA THR A 234 -3.15 34.35 -15.70
C THR A 234 -2.41 34.43 -14.37
N LYS A 235 -1.30 35.16 -14.34
CA LYS A 235 -0.51 35.45 -13.13
C LYS A 235 -1.08 36.66 -12.42
N ILE A 236 -1.40 36.47 -11.14
CA ILE A 236 -2.02 37.43 -10.24
C ILE A 236 -1.02 37.74 -9.12
N THR A 237 -0.74 39.02 -8.93
CA THR A 237 0.19 39.56 -7.92
C THR A 237 -0.44 40.77 -7.24
N ASP A 238 -0.27 40.92 -5.93
CA ASP A 238 -0.58 42.19 -5.26
C ASP A 238 0.37 43.30 -5.74
N ASP A 239 -0.10 44.55 -5.70
CA ASP A 239 0.60 45.75 -6.18
C ASP A 239 1.43 46.42 -5.07
N SER A 240 1.60 45.76 -3.92
CA SER A 240 2.27 46.33 -2.75
C SER A 240 3.76 45.99 -2.66
N ILE A 241 4.50 46.87 -1.99
CA ILE A 241 5.95 46.79 -1.74
C ILE A 241 6.32 45.62 -0.78
N ASN A 242 5.33 44.83 -0.32
CA ASN A 242 5.56 43.66 0.52
C ASN A 242 5.88 42.41 -0.34
N PRO A 243 7.12 41.89 -0.32
CA PRO A 243 7.48 40.67 -1.07
C PRO A 243 6.84 39.38 -0.52
N SER A 244 6.02 39.48 0.53
CA SER A 244 5.33 38.37 1.20
C SER A 244 3.91 38.10 0.67
N ALA A 245 3.43 38.87 -0.32
CA ALA A 245 2.12 38.62 -0.92
C ALA A 245 2.13 37.34 -1.78
N PRO A 246 1.08 36.49 -1.71
CA PRO A 246 1.03 35.26 -2.50
C PRO A 246 0.91 35.57 -4.00
N VAL A 247 1.77 34.94 -4.81
CA VAL A 247 1.66 34.98 -6.28
C VAL A 247 0.83 33.78 -6.73
N ILE A 248 -0.30 34.05 -7.37
CA ILE A 248 -1.26 33.02 -7.79
C ILE A 248 -1.26 32.91 -9.31
N TYR A 249 -1.23 31.68 -9.83
CA TYR A 249 -1.37 31.38 -11.24
C TYR A 249 -2.72 30.71 -11.46
N SER A 250 -3.60 31.35 -12.21
CA SER A 250 -4.87 30.76 -12.67
C SER A 250 -4.69 30.23 -14.09
N LEU A 251 -5.03 28.95 -14.29
CA LEU A 251 -4.93 28.24 -15.55
C LEU A 251 -6.32 27.76 -15.95
N THR A 252 -6.74 28.12 -17.16
CA THR A 252 -8.05 27.77 -17.72
C THR A 252 -7.86 26.92 -18.97
N THR A 253 -8.46 25.73 -18.97
CA THR A 253 -8.59 24.83 -20.12
C THR A 253 -10.04 24.89 -20.64
N GLN A 254 -10.42 24.00 -21.55
CA GLN A 254 -11.82 23.86 -21.99
C GLN A 254 -12.69 23.20 -20.92
N ASP A 255 -12.10 22.32 -20.10
CA ASP A 255 -12.82 21.42 -19.20
C ASP A 255 -12.71 21.84 -17.72
N ALA A 256 -11.66 22.59 -17.35
CA ALA A 256 -11.37 22.97 -15.97
C ALA A 256 -10.71 24.35 -15.86
N THR A 257 -10.90 25.03 -14.73
CA THR A 257 -10.06 26.15 -14.28
C THR A 257 -9.50 25.82 -12.91
N PHE A 258 -8.19 25.98 -12.75
CA PHE A 258 -7.48 25.71 -11.50
C PHE A 258 -6.54 26.87 -11.16
N ALA A 259 -6.44 27.19 -9.88
CA ALA A 259 -5.56 28.23 -9.35
C ALA A 259 -4.52 27.57 -8.42
N LEU A 260 -3.26 27.98 -8.57
CA LEU A 260 -2.12 27.44 -7.83
C LEU A 260 -1.28 28.58 -7.27
N THR A 261 -0.93 28.48 -6.00
CA THR A 261 -0.21 29.50 -5.23
C THR A 261 1.26 29.17 -5.15
N LYS A 262 2.13 30.06 -5.65
CA LYS A 262 3.59 29.94 -5.50
C LYS A 262 3.97 29.98 -4.02
N THR A 263 4.52 28.88 -3.51
CA THR A 263 5.04 28.77 -2.14
C THR A 263 6.54 29.04 -2.06
N LYS A 264 7.33 28.61 -3.06
CA LYS A 264 8.79 28.77 -3.07
C LYS A 264 9.38 28.70 -4.48
N GLU A 265 10.54 29.32 -4.69
CA GLU A 265 11.39 29.08 -5.86
C GLU A 265 12.41 27.95 -5.60
N GLN A 266 12.63 27.12 -6.62
CA GLN A 266 13.56 26.00 -6.60
C GLN A 266 14.39 26.00 -7.92
N PRO A 267 15.67 26.39 -7.89
CA PRO A 267 16.52 26.34 -9.07
C PRO A 267 16.83 24.88 -9.46
N LEU A 268 16.71 24.56 -10.75
CA LEU A 268 17.02 23.25 -11.31
C LEU A 268 17.63 23.43 -12.71
N CYS A 269 18.94 23.16 -12.85
CA CYS A 269 19.67 23.22 -14.12
C CYS A 269 19.45 24.51 -14.95
N GLY A 270 19.49 25.68 -14.30
CA GLY A 270 19.33 26.98 -14.95
C GLY A 270 17.88 27.45 -15.12
N TYR A 271 16.89 26.57 -14.89
CA TYR A 271 15.49 26.93 -14.76
C TYR A 271 15.14 27.23 -13.29
N THR A 272 14.12 28.05 -13.07
CA THR A 272 13.55 28.31 -11.73
C THR A 272 12.16 27.70 -11.67
N LEU A 273 12.03 26.53 -11.03
CA LEU A 273 10.73 25.92 -10.78
C LEU A 273 10.04 26.65 -9.62
N LEU A 274 8.78 27.01 -9.82
CA LEU A 274 7.91 27.59 -8.80
C LEU A 274 7.13 26.45 -8.14
N ARG A 275 7.49 26.12 -6.90
CA ARG A 275 6.75 25.13 -6.11
C ARG A 275 5.39 25.69 -5.72
N THR A 276 4.35 24.86 -5.78
CA THR A 276 2.97 25.21 -5.43
C THR A 276 2.63 24.80 -4.00
N GLU A 277 1.36 24.92 -3.60
CA GLU A 277 0.81 24.31 -2.39
C GLU A 277 0.72 22.77 -2.48
N HIS A 278 0.59 22.21 -3.69
CA HIS A 278 0.56 20.77 -3.89
C HIS A 278 1.99 20.20 -3.92
N PRO A 279 2.31 19.13 -3.15
CA PRO A 279 3.69 18.69 -2.94
C PRO A 279 4.39 18.19 -4.22
N LYS A 280 3.63 17.75 -5.23
CA LYS A 280 4.17 17.27 -6.52
C LYS A 280 4.06 18.26 -7.68
N LEU A 281 3.33 19.38 -7.57
CA LEU A 281 3.12 20.30 -8.70
C LEU A 281 4.08 21.48 -8.66
N PHE A 282 4.67 21.77 -9.82
CA PHE A 282 5.58 22.86 -10.06
C PHE A 282 5.15 23.64 -11.31
N ILE A 283 5.26 24.96 -11.26
CA ILE A 283 5.03 25.83 -12.41
C ILE A 283 6.38 26.34 -12.89
N LEU A 284 6.65 26.29 -14.18
CA LEU A 284 7.77 26.98 -14.81
C LEU A 284 7.22 28.08 -15.72
N GLU A 285 7.67 29.32 -15.53
CA GLU A 285 7.44 30.40 -16.50
C GLU A 285 8.36 30.18 -17.71
N THR A 286 7.79 30.08 -18.90
CA THR A 286 8.50 29.80 -20.15
C THR A 286 8.27 30.90 -21.19
N LYS A 287 8.97 30.80 -22.32
CA LYS A 287 8.63 31.54 -23.55
C LYS A 287 7.92 30.60 -24.51
N LYS A 288 7.05 31.15 -25.37
CA LYS A 288 6.32 30.35 -26.34
C LYS A 288 7.28 29.63 -27.31
N GLY A 289 7.37 28.30 -27.21
CA GLY A 289 8.30 27.46 -27.98
C GLY A 289 9.61 27.12 -27.26
N ASP A 290 9.80 27.60 -26.02
CA ASP A 290 10.91 27.26 -25.13
C ASP A 290 10.36 26.31 -24.06
N THR A 291 10.84 25.06 -24.01
CA THR A 291 10.20 23.97 -23.23
C THR A 291 11.23 23.21 -22.41
N PHE A 292 10.91 22.97 -21.13
CA PHE A 292 11.75 22.24 -20.17
C PHE A 292 11.66 20.73 -20.39
N ALA A 293 10.46 20.25 -20.72
CA ALA A 293 10.20 18.91 -21.20
C ALA A 293 9.14 18.96 -22.31
N ASN A 294 9.18 17.99 -23.23
CA ASN A 294 8.11 17.81 -24.21
C ASN A 294 6.89 17.16 -23.54
N ARG A 295 5.68 17.61 -23.88
CA ARG A 295 4.43 17.02 -23.36
C ARG A 295 4.24 15.59 -23.86
N GLY A 296 4.57 14.61 -23.01
CA GLY A 296 4.42 13.18 -23.27
C GLY A 296 3.04 12.63 -22.90
N ILE A 297 2.89 11.30 -23.04
CA ILE A 297 1.78 10.56 -22.43
C ILE A 297 2.19 10.28 -20.98
N ILE A 298 1.45 10.87 -20.04
CA ILE A 298 1.67 10.68 -18.60
C ILE A 298 1.30 9.24 -18.23
N LEU A 299 2.16 8.59 -17.45
CA LEU A 299 1.95 7.22 -17.00
C LEU A 299 0.80 7.16 -15.99
N VAL A 300 -0.02 6.11 -16.08
CA VAL A 300 -1.20 5.95 -15.23
C VAL A 300 -0.81 5.85 -13.75
N ASP A 301 0.31 5.20 -13.45
CA ASP A 301 0.89 5.05 -12.11
C ASP A 301 1.35 6.38 -11.48
N ASN A 302 1.48 7.45 -12.29
CA ASN A 302 1.84 8.79 -11.84
C ASN A 302 0.60 9.72 -11.65
N LEU A 303 -0.62 9.29 -11.99
CA LEU A 303 -1.81 10.14 -11.91
C LEU A 303 -2.29 10.33 -10.46
N ASP A 304 -1.88 11.43 -9.84
CA ASP A 304 -2.26 11.82 -8.48
C ASP A 304 -3.68 12.41 -8.45
N ILE A 305 -4.70 11.53 -8.38
CA ILE A 305 -6.13 11.85 -8.54
C ILE A 305 -6.57 13.10 -7.75
N PHE A 306 -6.01 13.31 -6.55
CA PHE A 306 -6.34 14.41 -5.65
C PHE A 306 -5.95 15.80 -6.18
N ALA A 307 -5.10 15.88 -7.22
CA ALA A 307 -4.76 17.13 -7.87
C ALA A 307 -5.93 17.73 -8.71
N GLY A 308 -6.92 16.93 -9.12
CA GLY A 308 -8.15 17.42 -9.77
C GLY A 308 -7.99 18.06 -11.17
N ILE A 309 -6.81 17.97 -11.80
CA ILE A 309 -6.43 18.69 -13.03
C ILE A 309 -6.57 17.81 -14.31
N TYR A 310 -7.10 16.60 -14.19
CA TYR A 310 -7.11 15.57 -15.24
C TYR A 310 -8.18 15.77 -16.31
N SER A 311 -7.85 15.47 -17.57
CA SER A 311 -8.85 15.38 -18.64
C SER A 311 -9.70 14.12 -18.50
N GLU A 312 -10.90 14.11 -19.09
CA GLU A 312 -11.72 12.89 -19.17
C GLU A 312 -10.96 11.71 -19.76
N GLN A 313 -10.07 11.94 -20.74
CA GLN A 313 -9.28 10.89 -21.37
C GLN A 313 -8.27 10.26 -20.41
N ASP A 314 -7.72 11.03 -19.48
CA ASP A 314 -6.74 10.53 -18.50
C ASP A 314 -7.45 9.78 -17.35
N ILE A 315 -8.62 10.28 -16.93
CA ILE A 315 -9.52 9.57 -16.01
C ILE A 315 -10.02 8.26 -16.64
N GLN A 316 -10.33 8.25 -17.95
CA GLN A 316 -10.69 7.03 -18.70
C GLN A 316 -9.52 6.05 -18.78
N LYS A 317 -8.29 6.49 -19.11
CA LYS A 317 -7.07 5.62 -19.08
C LYS A 317 -6.85 5.00 -17.69
N LEU A 318 -6.99 5.80 -16.64
CA LEU A 318 -6.85 5.37 -15.25
C LEU A 318 -7.91 4.31 -14.89
N ARG A 319 -9.18 4.56 -15.25
CA ARG A 319 -10.27 3.58 -15.08
C ARG A 319 -10.00 2.29 -15.86
N ASP A 320 -9.56 2.39 -17.11
CA ASP A 320 -9.28 1.24 -17.98
C ASP A 320 -8.14 0.37 -17.47
N HIS A 321 -7.12 1.01 -16.87
CA HIS A 321 -5.98 0.35 -16.24
C HIS A 321 -6.36 -0.32 -14.92
N ILE A 322 -7.09 0.38 -14.04
CA ILE A 322 -7.55 -0.15 -12.74
C ILE A 322 -8.55 -1.30 -12.94
N MET A 323 -9.48 -1.19 -13.89
CA MET A 323 -10.56 -2.18 -14.03
C MET A 323 -10.10 -3.54 -14.60
N PHE A 324 -9.11 -3.60 -15.51
CA PHE A 324 -8.73 -4.88 -16.15
C PHE A 324 -7.22 -5.07 -16.46
N PRO A 325 -6.32 -5.17 -15.45
CA PRO A 325 -4.89 -5.45 -15.70
C PRO A 325 -4.61 -6.80 -16.36
N ALA A 326 -5.38 -7.85 -16.03
CA ALA A 326 -5.11 -9.23 -16.44
C ALA A 326 -6.05 -9.76 -17.54
N GLU A 327 -7.34 -9.41 -17.49
CA GLU A 327 -8.39 -10.14 -18.22
C GLU A 327 -8.65 -9.62 -19.63
N LYS A 328 -8.42 -8.34 -19.90
CA LYS A 328 -8.78 -7.67 -21.17
C LYS A 328 -8.34 -8.43 -22.45
N PRO A 329 -7.11 -8.98 -22.57
CA PRO A 329 -6.73 -9.76 -23.74
C PRO A 329 -7.31 -11.19 -23.78
N ALA A 330 -7.64 -11.80 -22.63
CA ALA A 330 -8.31 -13.10 -22.59
C ALA A 330 -9.77 -12.96 -23.02
N LEU A 331 -10.48 -11.99 -22.44
CA LEU A 331 -11.90 -11.72 -22.69
C LEU A 331 -12.15 -11.32 -24.15
N LEU A 332 -11.32 -10.45 -24.74
CA LEU A 332 -11.43 -10.07 -26.16
C LEU A 332 -11.18 -11.25 -27.11
N ASN A 333 -10.20 -12.12 -26.85
CA ASN A 333 -9.96 -13.31 -27.69
C ASN A 333 -11.08 -14.35 -27.58
N THR A 334 -11.68 -14.52 -26.40
CA THR A 334 -12.84 -15.40 -26.20
C THR A 334 -14.09 -14.87 -26.89
N ILE A 335 -14.38 -13.57 -26.79
CA ILE A 335 -15.46 -12.90 -27.54
C ILE A 335 -15.22 -13.04 -29.05
N ALA A 336 -13.99 -12.81 -29.52
CA ALA A 336 -13.65 -12.97 -30.94
C ALA A 336 -13.83 -14.41 -31.44
N ARG A 337 -13.50 -15.45 -30.63
CA ARG A 337 -13.80 -16.85 -30.98
C ARG A 337 -15.30 -17.14 -31.07
N GLY A 338 -16.09 -16.64 -30.12
CA GLY A 338 -17.54 -16.80 -30.11
C GLY A 338 -18.21 -16.13 -31.33
N LEU A 339 -17.83 -14.88 -31.63
CA LEU A 339 -18.27 -14.17 -32.84
C LEU A 339 -17.77 -14.84 -34.14
N SER A 340 -16.66 -15.59 -34.09
CA SER A 340 -16.15 -16.40 -35.22
C SER A 340 -16.76 -17.81 -35.28
N GLY A 341 -17.84 -18.08 -34.54
CA GLY A 341 -18.59 -19.34 -34.59
C GLY A 341 -17.82 -20.58 -34.11
N HIS A 342 -16.69 -20.42 -33.42
CA HIS A 342 -15.92 -21.54 -32.87
C HIS A 342 -16.41 -21.89 -31.46
N PRO A 343 -16.52 -23.19 -31.10
CA PRO A 343 -16.92 -23.57 -29.75
C PRO A 343 -15.93 -23.02 -28.71
N ILE A 344 -16.50 -22.57 -27.59
CA ILE A 344 -15.79 -22.11 -26.40
C ILE A 344 -15.85 -23.25 -25.38
N ASP A 345 -14.73 -23.53 -24.73
CA ASP A 345 -14.61 -24.57 -23.71
C ASP A 345 -15.24 -24.06 -22.40
N THR A 346 -16.27 -24.75 -21.90
CA THR A 346 -17.22 -24.16 -20.93
C THR A 346 -16.76 -24.11 -19.47
N ASP A 347 -15.63 -24.75 -19.16
CA ASP A 347 -15.10 -24.82 -17.79
C ASP A 347 -14.36 -23.53 -17.35
N ALA A 348 -14.29 -22.52 -18.22
CA ALA A 348 -13.92 -21.15 -17.88
C ALA A 348 -15.06 -20.17 -18.20
N VAL A 349 -15.36 -19.26 -17.25
CA VAL A 349 -16.41 -18.23 -17.32
C VAL A 349 -17.86 -18.77 -17.20
N SER A 350 -18.24 -19.19 -15.99
CA SER A 350 -19.63 -19.51 -15.61
C SER A 350 -20.23 -18.51 -14.59
N VAL A 351 -19.91 -17.21 -14.75
CA VAL A 351 -20.47 -16.15 -13.88
C VAL A 351 -21.97 -15.95 -14.13
N TYR A 352 -22.41 -16.07 -15.39
CA TYR A 352 -23.81 -15.85 -15.77
C TYR A 352 -24.77 -16.93 -15.25
N ASN A 353 -24.32 -18.17 -15.05
CA ASN A 353 -25.14 -19.23 -14.47
C ASN A 353 -25.31 -19.12 -12.94
N LEU A 354 -24.53 -18.26 -12.27
CA LEU A 354 -24.65 -18.00 -10.83
C LEU A 354 -25.65 -16.86 -10.50
N LEU A 355 -26.17 -16.16 -11.51
CA LEU A 355 -27.13 -15.07 -11.37
C LEU A 355 -28.46 -15.36 -12.12
N ASP A 356 -28.78 -16.63 -12.33
CA ASP A 356 -30.10 -17.06 -12.76
C ASP A 356 -31.14 -16.87 -11.63
N GLU A 357 -32.23 -16.20 -11.96
CA GLU A 357 -33.31 -15.84 -11.04
C GLU A 357 -34.03 -17.08 -10.49
N ALA A 358 -34.13 -18.16 -11.27
CA ALA A 358 -34.70 -19.44 -10.80
C ALA A 358 -33.78 -20.18 -9.79
N SER A 359 -32.48 -19.89 -9.81
CA SER A 359 -31.51 -20.45 -8.88
C SER A 359 -31.42 -19.66 -7.57
N LEU A 360 -31.48 -18.33 -7.63
CA LEU A 360 -31.54 -17.45 -6.44
C LEU A 360 -32.79 -17.72 -5.59
N ASN A 361 -33.96 -17.89 -6.21
CA ASN A 361 -35.19 -18.22 -5.50
C ASN A 361 -35.10 -19.57 -4.74
N LYS A 362 -34.51 -20.61 -5.35
CA LYS A 362 -34.34 -21.93 -4.72
C LYS A 362 -33.41 -21.92 -3.49
N ILE A 363 -32.38 -21.07 -3.50
CA ILE A 363 -31.45 -20.92 -2.36
C ILE A 363 -32.14 -20.17 -1.21
N THR A 364 -32.93 -19.15 -1.54
CA THR A 364 -33.54 -18.23 -0.58
C THR A 364 -34.57 -18.92 0.34
N GLU A 365 -35.47 -19.74 -0.20
CA GLU A 365 -36.56 -20.33 0.60
C GLU A 365 -36.09 -21.37 1.63
N ASN A 366 -35.14 -22.24 1.27
CA ASN A 366 -34.83 -23.45 2.05
C ASN A 366 -33.66 -23.32 3.03
N ALA A 367 -32.67 -22.46 2.75
CA ALA A 367 -31.51 -22.27 3.62
C ALA A 367 -31.77 -21.19 4.69
N VAL A 368 -32.25 -20.02 4.26
CA VAL A 368 -32.41 -18.84 5.11
C VAL A 368 -33.47 -19.08 6.20
N SER A 369 -34.60 -19.68 5.85
CA SER A 369 -35.70 -19.98 6.78
C SER A 369 -35.29 -20.87 7.96
N ARG A 370 -34.45 -21.89 7.73
CA ARG A 370 -33.89 -22.75 8.78
C ARG A 370 -32.95 -21.99 9.72
N ILE A 371 -32.07 -21.15 9.19
CA ILE A 371 -31.14 -20.34 10.00
C ILE A 371 -31.92 -19.30 10.81
N TRP A 372 -32.89 -18.63 10.18
CA TRP A 372 -33.71 -17.60 10.83
C TRP A 372 -34.55 -18.15 11.99
N ASN A 373 -35.17 -19.34 11.82
CA ASN A 373 -35.90 -20.00 12.90
C ASN A 373 -34.99 -20.35 14.10
N GLY A 374 -33.72 -20.68 13.87
CA GLY A 374 -32.72 -20.84 14.94
C GLY A 374 -32.44 -19.54 15.69
N PHE A 375 -32.24 -18.43 14.96
CA PHE A 375 -32.04 -17.11 15.57
C PHE A 375 -33.27 -16.60 16.34
N VAL A 376 -34.48 -16.77 15.80
CA VAL A 376 -35.74 -16.33 16.44
C VAL A 376 -36.02 -17.14 17.71
N THR A 377 -35.77 -18.45 17.72
CA THR A 377 -35.94 -19.28 18.94
C THR A 377 -34.89 -18.96 20.00
N PHE A 378 -33.63 -18.73 19.63
CA PHE A 378 -32.61 -18.26 20.56
C PHE A 378 -32.94 -16.86 21.14
N GLY A 379 -33.40 -15.94 20.30
CA GLY A 379 -33.83 -14.59 20.69
C GLY A 379 -35.02 -14.61 21.66
N SER A 380 -36.03 -15.45 21.42
CA SER A 380 -37.19 -15.55 22.32
C SER A 380 -36.84 -16.17 23.68
N ALA A 381 -35.98 -17.20 23.71
CA ALA A 381 -35.52 -17.82 24.94
C ALA A 381 -34.68 -16.85 25.81
N THR A 382 -33.76 -16.11 25.19
CA THR A 382 -32.93 -15.12 25.89
C THR A 382 -33.76 -13.92 26.37
N ALA A 383 -34.70 -13.41 25.55
CA ALA A 383 -35.63 -12.36 25.96
C ALA A 383 -36.51 -12.78 27.15
N GLY A 384 -36.98 -14.03 27.18
CA GLY A 384 -37.72 -14.58 28.32
C GLY A 384 -36.92 -14.58 29.62
N LEU A 385 -35.65 -14.98 29.56
CA LEU A 385 -34.74 -14.95 30.73
C LEU A 385 -34.49 -13.52 31.24
N PHE A 386 -34.25 -12.56 30.33
CA PHE A 386 -34.12 -11.14 30.70
C PHE A 386 -35.42 -10.58 31.29
N GLY A 387 -36.58 -10.96 30.76
CA GLY A 387 -37.89 -10.58 31.31
C GLY A 387 -38.07 -11.02 32.77
N ILE A 388 -37.73 -12.26 33.09
CA ILE A 388 -37.76 -12.79 34.47
C ILE A 388 -36.81 -11.99 35.38
N LEU A 389 -35.58 -11.73 34.93
CA LEU A 389 -34.60 -10.94 35.70
C LEU A 389 -35.08 -9.49 35.95
N ILE A 390 -35.75 -8.87 34.98
CA ILE A 390 -36.35 -7.54 35.11
C ILE A 390 -37.49 -7.56 36.13
N ILE A 391 -38.39 -8.56 36.08
CA ILE A 391 -39.50 -8.71 37.04
C ILE A 391 -38.96 -8.86 38.48
N VAL A 392 -37.94 -9.70 38.69
CA VAL A 392 -37.30 -9.86 40.01
C VAL A 392 -36.67 -8.55 40.51
N ARG A 393 -36.05 -7.76 39.61
CA ARG A 393 -35.51 -6.43 39.94
C ARG A 393 -36.60 -5.44 40.31
N ILE A 394 -37.72 -5.41 39.58
CA ILE A 394 -38.87 -4.54 39.88
C ILE A 394 -39.49 -4.89 41.24
N VAL A 395 -39.70 -6.18 41.53
CA VAL A 395 -40.22 -6.63 42.84
C VAL A 395 -39.28 -6.20 43.98
N LYS A 396 -37.96 -6.34 43.82
CA LYS A 396 -37.00 -5.82 44.81
C LYS A 396 -37.14 -4.31 45.00
N ILE A 397 -37.21 -3.52 43.92
CA ILE A 397 -37.34 -2.06 43.99
C ILE A 397 -38.63 -1.65 44.73
N ILE A 398 -39.75 -2.36 44.52
CA ILE A 398 -41.01 -2.09 45.22
C ILE A 398 -40.89 -2.38 46.72
N ILE A 399 -40.23 -3.49 47.11
CA ILE A 399 -40.00 -3.83 48.52
C ILE A 399 -39.07 -2.80 49.18
N ASP A 400 -37.94 -2.50 48.55
CA ASP A 400 -36.98 -1.51 49.04
C ASP A 400 -37.67 -0.14 49.19
N ALA A 401 -38.38 0.35 48.16
CA ALA A 401 -39.08 1.64 48.22
C ALA A 401 -40.22 1.67 49.27
N SER A 402 -40.86 0.53 49.56
CA SER A 402 -41.87 0.43 50.62
C SER A 402 -41.24 0.57 52.02
N ILE A 403 -40.09 -0.08 52.26
CA ILE A 403 -39.35 -0.01 53.52
C ILE A 403 -38.77 1.40 53.73
N HIS A 404 -38.09 1.94 52.71
CA HIS A 404 -37.54 3.29 52.72
C HIS A 404 -38.65 4.35 52.85
N GLY A 405 -39.79 4.16 52.18
CA GLY A 405 -40.97 5.03 52.27
C GLY A 405 -41.62 5.02 53.65
N TYR A 406 -41.76 3.86 54.29
CA TYR A 406 -42.24 3.75 55.67
C TYR A 406 -41.31 4.46 56.66
N ALA A 407 -39.99 4.22 56.56
CA ALA A 407 -39.00 4.89 57.39
C ALA A 407 -39.03 6.41 57.21
N LEU A 408 -39.12 6.89 55.97
CA LEU A 408 -39.11 8.32 55.67
C LEU A 408 -40.44 9.02 56.02
N HIS A 409 -41.58 8.33 55.87
CA HIS A 409 -42.87 8.79 56.36
C HIS A 409 -42.89 8.92 57.89
N SER A 410 -42.24 8.01 58.63
CA SER A 410 -42.13 8.12 60.09
C SER A 410 -41.28 9.32 60.56
N ALA A 411 -40.46 9.89 59.67
CA ALA A 411 -39.57 11.01 59.96
C ALA A 411 -40.10 12.38 59.46
N TYR A 412 -40.79 12.41 58.30
CA TYR A 412 -41.24 13.65 57.65
C TYR A 412 -42.76 13.72 57.37
N GLY A 413 -43.53 12.67 57.66
CA GLY A 413 -44.96 12.59 57.34
C GLY A 413 -45.27 12.63 55.84
N TRP A 414 -46.47 13.11 55.48
CA TRP A 414 -46.84 13.40 54.09
C TRP A 414 -46.16 14.68 53.59
N SER A 415 -44.95 14.52 53.07
CA SER A 415 -44.12 15.57 52.49
C SER A 415 -43.53 15.11 51.15
N MET A 416 -43.19 16.06 50.25
CA MET A 416 -42.57 15.77 48.94
C MET A 416 -41.29 14.91 49.04
N HIS A 417 -40.62 14.94 50.19
CA HIS A 417 -39.47 14.10 50.53
C HIS A 417 -39.72 12.59 50.35
N LEU A 418 -40.98 12.11 50.42
CA LEU A 418 -41.35 10.71 50.16
C LEU A 418 -40.89 10.17 48.79
N LEU A 419 -40.73 11.04 47.78
CA LEU A 419 -40.17 10.66 46.48
C LEU A 419 -38.72 10.16 46.59
N GLY A 420 -37.99 10.56 47.63
CA GLY A 420 -36.65 10.07 47.96
C GLY A 420 -36.58 8.61 48.42
N ALA A 421 -37.73 7.94 48.64
CA ALA A 421 -37.78 6.51 48.93
C ALA A 421 -37.44 5.62 47.72
N ILE A 422 -37.54 6.14 46.49
CA ILE A 422 -37.25 5.41 45.25
C ILE A 422 -35.74 5.13 45.11
N TRP A 423 -34.88 5.91 45.78
CA TRP A 423 -33.43 5.81 45.67
C TRP A 423 -32.78 5.71 47.05
N SER A 424 -32.29 4.52 47.42
CA SER A 424 -31.78 4.23 48.78
C SER A 424 -30.73 5.24 49.28
N SER A 425 -29.80 5.68 48.42
CA SER A 425 -28.80 6.72 48.77
C SER A 425 -29.43 8.04 49.18
N LEU A 426 -30.55 8.44 48.54
CA LEU A 426 -31.28 9.65 48.84
C LEU A 426 -32.14 9.48 50.11
N THR A 427 -32.72 8.31 50.34
CA THR A 427 -33.40 8.02 51.60
C THR A 427 -32.44 8.06 52.79
N HIS A 428 -31.24 7.50 52.66
CA HIS A 428 -30.21 7.56 53.71
C HIS A 428 -29.77 8.99 54.01
N LEU A 429 -29.57 9.82 52.97
CA LEU A 429 -29.27 11.24 53.14
C LEU A 429 -30.41 11.99 53.86
N LEU A 430 -31.66 11.77 53.46
CA LEU A 430 -32.83 12.40 54.08
C LEU A 430 -33.05 11.91 55.53
N LEU A 431 -32.82 10.63 55.84
CA LEU A 431 -32.87 10.11 57.22
C LEU A 431 -31.74 10.69 58.10
N HIS A 432 -30.57 10.97 57.52
CA HIS A 432 -29.51 11.69 58.22
C HIS A 432 -29.88 13.16 58.48
N LEU A 433 -30.56 13.82 57.55
CA LEU A 433 -31.05 15.19 57.72
C LEU A 433 -32.26 15.30 58.66
N ALA A 434 -33.08 14.25 58.76
CA ALA A 434 -34.19 14.16 59.73
C ALA A 434 -33.68 14.01 61.16
N ARG A 435 -32.56 13.29 61.35
CA ARG A 435 -31.81 13.24 62.60
C ARG A 435 -30.98 14.52 62.74
N GLY A 436 -31.68 15.62 63.02
CA GLY A 436 -31.06 16.91 63.36
C GLY A 436 -29.97 16.77 64.43
N PRO A 437 -28.97 17.65 64.44
CA PRO A 437 -27.71 17.44 65.15
C PRO A 437 -27.93 17.14 66.63
N VAL A 438 -27.55 15.92 67.04
CA VAL A 438 -27.62 15.48 68.44
C VAL A 438 -26.54 16.22 69.22
N ASN A 439 -26.94 17.35 69.79
CA ASN A 439 -26.11 18.19 70.62
C ASN A 439 -25.78 17.44 71.93
N ARG A 440 -24.51 17.06 72.12
CA ARG A 440 -24.05 16.32 73.31
C ARG A 440 -22.67 16.77 73.80
N ASN A 441 -22.58 18.06 74.09
CA ASN A 441 -21.73 18.57 75.17
C ASN A 441 -22.36 18.09 76.51
N ASN A 442 -21.64 17.74 77.58
CA ASN A 442 -20.20 17.57 77.82
C ASN A 442 -20.00 16.44 78.88
N ASP A 443 -18.83 16.40 79.51
CA ASP A 443 -18.37 15.56 80.65
C ASP A 443 -17.52 14.34 80.23
N ASP A 444 -16.22 14.22 80.59
CA ASP A 444 -15.24 15.22 81.08
C ASP A 444 -13.79 14.69 80.78
N GLU A 445 -12.75 15.46 81.10
CA GLU A 445 -11.30 15.23 80.85
C GLU A 445 -10.85 15.28 79.36
N GLY A 446 -9.79 16.00 78.97
CA GLY A 446 -8.97 16.97 79.71
C GLY A 446 -7.74 17.43 78.91
N TYR A 447 -7.43 18.74 78.94
CA TYR A 447 -6.30 19.44 78.25
C TYR A 447 -6.34 19.41 76.69
N ASP A 448 -6.45 20.50 75.92
CA ASP A 448 -5.96 21.89 76.02
C ASP A 448 -4.42 21.99 75.82
N SER A 449 -3.85 22.83 74.93
CA SER A 449 -4.39 24.04 74.28
C SER A 449 -3.77 24.37 72.89
N SER A 450 -4.63 24.88 71.99
CA SER A 450 -4.39 26.05 71.12
C SER A 450 -3.28 26.07 70.01
N PRO A 451 -3.32 27.05 69.05
CA PRO A 451 -2.76 26.90 67.67
C PRO A 451 -1.65 27.96 67.35
N PRO A 452 -1.30 28.40 66.10
CA PRO A 452 -1.78 28.02 64.75
C PRO A 452 -0.74 27.96 63.56
N ASN A 453 -1.27 27.61 62.38
CA ASN A 453 -0.96 28.16 61.03
C ASN A 453 0.20 27.60 60.14
N ALA A 454 -0.21 26.95 59.04
CA ALA A 454 0.23 27.10 57.63
C ALA A 454 1.70 26.83 57.16
N LYS A 455 1.80 25.87 56.20
CA LYS A 455 2.89 25.63 55.20
C LYS A 455 4.26 25.17 55.77
N GLU A 456 5.28 24.73 55.03
CA GLU A 456 5.65 24.42 53.61
C GLU A 456 6.69 23.23 53.72
N GLU A 457 7.12 22.36 52.78
CA GLU A 457 6.88 22.09 51.34
C GLU A 457 7.57 20.74 50.89
N SER A 458 7.03 20.03 49.87
CA SER A 458 7.68 19.05 48.94
C SER A 458 8.15 17.63 49.37
N SER A 459 8.23 16.77 48.33
CA SER A 459 9.02 15.53 48.15
C SER A 459 8.52 14.19 48.73
N ALA A 460 8.62 13.16 47.89
CA ALA A 460 8.46 11.75 48.23
C ALA A 460 9.81 11.03 48.15
N PRO A 461 9.90 9.79 48.66
CA PRO A 461 10.76 8.78 48.03
C PRO A 461 9.95 7.64 47.38
N SER A 462 10.49 7.07 46.32
CA SER A 462 10.17 5.72 45.85
C SER A 462 10.77 4.65 46.78
N THR A 463 10.45 3.36 46.56
CA THR A 463 11.43 2.37 46.04
C THR A 463 10.94 0.91 46.17
N GLU A 464 11.04 0.20 45.04
CA GLU A 464 11.22 -1.25 44.77
C GLU A 464 10.51 -2.38 45.56
N SER A 465 10.16 -3.42 44.80
CA SER A 465 9.83 -4.77 45.29
C SER A 465 11.09 -5.60 45.57
N PRO A 466 11.04 -6.58 46.50
CA PRO A 466 12.01 -7.67 46.55
C PRO A 466 11.70 -8.79 45.55
N ALA A 467 12.77 -9.38 44.99
CA ALA A 467 12.82 -10.76 44.48
C ALA A 467 13.01 -11.75 45.67
N THR A 468 13.20 -13.07 45.56
CA THR A 468 13.29 -14.07 44.45
C THR A 468 12.82 -15.44 45.03
N ASP A 469 12.85 -16.58 44.35
CA ASP A 469 13.95 -17.60 44.28
C ASP A 469 13.25 -18.98 44.12
N ASP A 470 13.85 -20.12 43.77
CA ASP A 470 15.03 -20.49 42.97
C ASP A 470 14.85 -21.99 42.59
N PHE A 471 15.61 -22.47 41.61
CA PHE A 471 16.34 -23.76 41.51
C PHE A 471 16.43 -24.21 40.03
N SER A 472 17.54 -24.21 39.28
CA SER A 472 19.01 -24.16 39.53
C SER A 472 19.74 -25.51 39.36
N LYS A 473 20.37 -25.66 38.18
CA LYS A 473 21.67 -26.33 37.92
C LYS A 473 21.74 -27.87 38.13
N THR A 474 22.79 -28.59 37.70
CA THR A 474 24.07 -28.22 37.01
C THR A 474 24.18 -29.02 35.67
N ASN A 475 25.29 -29.46 35.05
CA ASN A 475 26.73 -29.53 35.34
C ASN A 475 27.61 -29.37 34.06
N GLU A 476 28.93 -29.33 34.20
CA GLU A 476 29.87 -28.88 33.15
C GLU A 476 30.60 -29.94 32.28
N ASN A 477 31.27 -29.43 31.24
CA ASN A 477 32.60 -29.80 30.71
C ASN A 477 32.85 -31.14 29.98
N ALA A 478 32.98 -31.05 28.64
CA ALA A 478 33.90 -31.84 27.82
C ALA A 478 34.41 -31.00 26.63
N ARG A 479 35.64 -31.25 26.15
CA ARG A 479 36.36 -30.41 25.16
C ARG A 479 36.92 -31.26 24.01
N SER A 480 36.42 -31.06 22.79
CA SER A 480 37.06 -31.61 21.57
C SER A 480 36.63 -30.89 20.29
N ASN A 481 37.61 -30.27 19.62
CA ASN A 481 37.83 -30.14 18.17
C ASN A 481 36.65 -30.29 17.19
N ILE A 482 36.38 -29.22 16.43
CA ILE A 482 36.26 -29.22 14.96
C ILE A 482 36.64 -27.82 14.46
N GLU A 483 37.25 -27.75 13.28
CA GLU A 483 37.91 -26.58 12.71
C GLU A 483 37.05 -25.90 11.62
N PRO A 484 36.76 -24.58 11.72
CA PRO A 484 36.12 -23.85 10.64
C PRO A 484 37.16 -23.42 9.60
N ALA A 485 37.19 -24.08 8.44
CA ALA A 485 38.12 -23.75 7.37
C ALA A 485 37.89 -22.33 6.83
N THR A 486 38.91 -21.48 6.93
CA THR A 486 38.91 -20.11 6.36
C THR A 486 38.84 -20.17 4.83
N ILE A 487 37.70 -19.76 4.25
CA ILE A 487 37.61 -19.51 2.81
C ILE A 487 38.23 -18.13 2.53
N GLU A 488 39.45 -18.10 2.00
CA GLU A 488 40.07 -16.88 1.49
C GLU A 488 39.32 -16.40 0.23
N ILE A 489 38.54 -15.32 0.37
CA ILE A 489 37.96 -14.63 -0.78
C ILE A 489 39.06 -13.78 -1.43
N ILE A 490 39.78 -14.36 -2.40
CA ILE A 490 40.79 -13.65 -3.20
C ILE A 490 40.09 -12.57 -4.04
N PRO A 491 40.38 -11.26 -3.85
CA PRO A 491 39.78 -10.21 -4.66
C PRO A 491 40.49 -10.15 -6.02
N TYR A 492 39.83 -10.57 -7.09
CA TYR A 492 40.43 -10.60 -8.43
C TYR A 492 40.51 -9.19 -9.06
N ILE A 493 41.51 -8.42 -8.64
CA ILE A 493 41.82 -7.10 -9.19
C ILE A 493 42.39 -7.25 -10.60
N ASN A 494 41.54 -7.14 -11.63
CA ASN A 494 42.00 -6.58 -12.91
C ASN A 494 40.87 -5.96 -13.75
N ARG A 495 40.89 -4.62 -13.90
CA ARG A 495 40.03 -3.89 -14.85
C ARG A 495 40.65 -2.64 -15.46
N TYR A 496 41.98 -2.45 -15.33
CA TYR A 496 42.68 -1.22 -15.71
C TYR A 496 43.78 -1.37 -16.77
N GLN A 497 43.97 -2.56 -17.36
CA GLN A 497 44.95 -2.77 -18.44
C GLN A 497 44.36 -2.63 -19.86
N ILE A 498 43.07 -2.91 -20.07
CA ILE A 498 42.44 -2.86 -21.42
C ILE A 498 42.39 -1.43 -22.01
N LEU A 499 42.44 -0.38 -21.19
CA LEU A 499 42.40 1.01 -21.68
C LEU A 499 43.76 1.53 -22.20
N ARG A 500 44.89 0.88 -21.90
CA ARG A 500 46.22 1.40 -22.28
C ARG A 500 46.67 0.95 -23.68
N ASP A 501 46.16 -0.19 -24.14
CA ASP A 501 46.53 -0.75 -25.45
C ASP A 501 45.79 -0.06 -26.62
N ILE A 502 44.68 0.63 -26.34
CA ILE A 502 43.91 1.36 -27.36
C ILE A 502 44.62 2.66 -27.77
N GLU A 503 45.26 3.38 -26.84
CA GLU A 503 45.98 4.64 -27.15
C GLU A 503 47.26 4.44 -27.99
N GLN A 504 47.88 3.26 -27.94
CA GLN A 504 49.09 2.98 -28.73
C GLN A 504 48.82 2.58 -30.19
N ILE A 505 47.57 2.25 -30.53
CA ILE A 505 47.19 1.89 -31.91
C ILE A 505 46.94 3.15 -32.75
N THR A 506 46.39 4.22 -32.17
CA THR A 506 46.03 5.47 -32.86
C THR A 506 47.22 6.37 -33.24
N THR A 507 48.46 6.00 -32.88
CA THR A 507 49.66 6.85 -33.05
C THR A 507 50.71 6.28 -34.02
N LYS A 508 50.36 5.27 -34.84
CA LYS A 508 51.28 4.63 -35.80
C LYS A 508 50.76 4.49 -37.25
N THR A 509 49.87 5.38 -37.68
CA THR A 509 49.49 5.52 -39.10
C THR A 509 49.48 6.99 -39.54
N SER A 510 50.64 7.46 -39.98
CA SER A 510 50.83 8.63 -40.85
C SER A 510 51.95 8.30 -41.84
#